data_AF-A0A2G9Y6A7-F1
#
_entry.id   AF-A0A2G9Y6A7-F1
#
_cell.length_a   1.000
_cell.length_b   1.000
_cell.length_c   1.000
_cell.angle_alpha   90.00
_cell.angle_beta   90.00
_cell.angle_gamma   90.00
#
_symmetry.space_group_name_H-M   'P 1'
#
loop_
_entity.id
_entity.type
_entity.pdbx_description
1 polymer ?
#
loop_
_entity_poly.entity_id
_entity_poly.type
_entity_poly.pdbx_seq_one_letter_code
_entity_poly.pdbx_strand_id
1 'polypeptide(L)' 'MVEKTIVFEDIESDLLYKAGKTANTPIFFRKYFAELYRRMFKGLGFLDGTIGIIESIYQAFSKTITYLFLYEKNRSL' A
#
# COMPACT_ATOMS: atom_id res chain seq x y z
N MET A 1 -2.99 1.65 -15.98
CA MET A 1 -2.80 2.00 -14.55
C MET A 1 -2.78 0.75 -13.70
N VAL A 2 -3.86 -0.04 -13.67
CA VAL A 2 -3.98 -1.25 -12.84
C VAL A 2 -2.85 -2.28 -13.08
N GLU A 3 -2.56 -2.65 -14.33
CA GLU A 3 -1.46 -3.60 -14.63
C GLU A 3 -0.09 -3.10 -14.14
N LYS A 4 0.20 -1.81 -14.35
CA LYS A 4 1.43 -1.20 -13.85
C LYS A 4 1.49 -1.26 -12.33
N THR A 5 0.40 -0.91 -11.65
CA THR A 5 0.30 -0.99 -10.19
C THR A 5 0.58 -2.41 -9.72
N ILE A 6 -0.02 -3.43 -10.31
CA ILE A 6 0.23 -4.84 -9.94
C ILE A 6 1.72 -5.18 -10.05
N VAL A 7 2.38 -4.81 -11.15
CA VAL A 7 3.82 -5.06 -11.34
C VAL A 7 4.66 -4.34 -10.29
N PHE A 8 4.38 -3.07 -10.01
CA PHE A 8 5.12 -2.32 -8.99
C PHE A 8 4.91 -2.87 -7.58
N GLU A 9 3.67 -3.23 -7.23
CA GLU A 9 3.37 -3.80 -5.92
C GLU A 9 3.97 -5.19 -5.74
N ASP A 10 4.05 -6.00 -6.81
CA ASP A 10 4.73 -7.29 -6.76
C ASP A 10 6.23 -7.09 -6.49
N ILE A 11 6.89 -6.20 -7.22
CA ILE A 11 8.31 -5.85 -7.00
C ILE A 11 8.55 -5.38 -5.56
N GLU A 12 7.71 -4.47 -5.04
CA GLU A 12 7.87 -3.96 -3.68
C GLU A 12 7.61 -5.05 -2.63
N SER A 13 6.60 -5.91 -2.85
CA SER A 13 6.34 -7.05 -1.97
C SER A 13 7.51 -8.03 -1.94
N ASP A 14 8.21 -8.20 -3.07
CA ASP A 14 9.37 -9.05 -3.21
C ASP A 14 10.57 -8.53 -2.40
N LEU A 15 10.77 -7.21 -2.41
CA LEU A 15 11.78 -6.54 -1.58
C LEU A 15 11.47 -6.71 -0.08
N LEU A 16 10.20 -6.56 0.31
CA LEU A 16 9.78 -6.76 1.70
C LEU A 16 9.95 -8.22 2.14
N TYR A 17 9.64 -9.17 1.26
CA TYR A 17 9.79 -10.59 1.50
C TYR A 17 11.27 -10.96 1.69
N LYS A 18 12.15 -10.51 0.79
CA LYS A 18 13.62 -10.68 0.91
C LYS A 18 14.19 -10.03 2.17
N ALA A 19 13.57 -8.95 2.65
CA ALA A 19 13.92 -8.29 3.91
C ALA A 19 13.35 -9.00 5.17
N GLY A 20 12.77 -10.19 5.04
CA GLY A 20 12.22 -10.98 6.15
C GLY A 20 11.00 -10.36 6.80
N LYS A 21 10.24 -9.52 6.08
CA LYS A 21 9.02 -8.90 6.61
C LYS A 21 7.84 -9.85 6.47
N THR A 22 6.99 -9.88 7.49
CA THR A 22 5.75 -10.64 7.49
C THR A 22 4.54 -9.73 7.44
N ALA A 23 3.44 -10.26 6.92
CA ALA A 23 2.16 -9.56 6.85
C ALA A 23 1.03 -10.46 7.39
N ASN A 24 0.07 -9.81 8.04
CA ASN A 24 -1.15 -10.42 8.58
C ASN A 24 -2.33 -9.44 8.40
N THR A 25 -3.54 -9.92 8.62
CA THR A 25 -4.77 -9.13 8.37
C THR A 25 -4.78 -7.77 9.09
N PRO A 26 -4.40 -7.66 10.38
CA PRO A 26 -4.31 -6.35 11.05
C PRO A 26 -3.32 -5.38 10.41
N ILE A 27 -2.21 -5.89 9.84
CA ILE A 27 -1.22 -5.05 9.17
C ILE A 27 -1.81 -4.36 7.94
N PHE A 28 -2.76 -4.98 7.23
CA PHE A 28 -3.39 -4.38 6.05
C PHE A 28 -4.12 -3.09 6.38
N PHE A 29 -4.97 -3.12 7.40
CA PHE A 29 -5.71 -1.96 7.86
C PHE A 29 -4.77 -0.90 8.43
N ARG A 30 -3.80 -1.32 9.25
CA ARG A 30 -2.80 -0.39 9.80
C ARG A 30 -2.05 0.35 8.68
N LYS A 31 -1.67 -0.36 7.62
CA LYS A 31 -0.93 0.23 6.49
C LYS A 31 -1.83 1.11 5.62
N TYR A 32 -3.07 0.70 5.38
CA TYR A 32 -4.06 1.52 4.71
C TYR A 32 -4.24 2.88 5.41
N PHE A 33 -4.60 2.86 6.71
CA PHE A 33 -4.86 4.09 7.45
C PHE A 33 -3.60 4.93 7.65
N ALA A 34 -2.43 4.30 7.85
CA ALA A 34 -1.17 5.02 7.95
C ALA A 34 -0.84 5.78 6.66
N GLU A 35 -1.04 5.14 5.51
CA GLU A 35 -0.76 5.73 4.20
C GLU A 35 -1.78 6.80 3.83
N LEU A 36 -3.06 6.53 4.08
CA LEU A 36 -4.13 7.52 3.92
C LEU A 36 -3.85 8.74 4.78
N TYR A 37 -3.49 8.57 6.05
CA TYR A 37 -3.17 9.68 6.93
C TYR A 37 -1.92 10.44 6.47
N ARG A 38 -0.90 9.71 6.00
CA ARG A 38 0.34 10.28 5.50
C ARG A 38 0.12 11.16 4.28
N ARG A 39 -0.59 10.69 3.24
CA ARG A 39 -0.81 11.48 2.01
C ARG A 39 -1.89 12.54 2.21
N MET A 40 -3.02 12.18 2.83
CA MET A 40 -4.15 13.09 3.01
C MET A 40 -3.77 14.24 3.94
N PHE A 41 -3.35 13.95 5.18
CA PHE A 41 -3.18 14.98 6.21
C PHE A 41 -1.73 15.45 6.37
N LYS A 42 -0.76 14.55 6.53
CA LYS A 42 0.65 14.98 6.71
C LYS A 42 1.22 15.61 5.44
N GLY A 43 0.86 15.07 4.29
CA GLY A 43 1.23 15.58 2.98
C GLY A 43 0.28 16.67 2.47
N LEU A 44 -0.69 17.10 3.29
CA LEU A 44 -1.69 18.11 2.95
C LEU A 44 -2.42 17.85 1.63
N GLY A 45 -2.55 16.58 1.20
CA GLY A 45 -3.21 16.22 -0.05
C GLY A 45 -4.69 16.64 -0.10
N PHE A 46 -5.33 16.85 1.05
CA PHE A 46 -6.69 17.43 1.07
C PHE A 46 -6.74 18.88 0.54
N LEU A 47 -5.63 19.62 0.54
CA LEU A 47 -5.54 20.98 -0.02
C LEU A 47 -5.50 20.98 -1.55
N ASP A 48 -5.11 19.85 -2.17
CA ASP A 48 -5.13 19.66 -3.62
C ASP A 48 -6.57 19.44 -4.14
N GLY A 49 -7.58 19.58 -3.26
CA GLY A 49 -9.00 19.42 -3.58
C GLY A 49 -9.36 17.96 -3.90
N THR A 50 -10.32 17.78 -4.81
CA THR A 50 -10.83 16.45 -5.17
C THR A 50 -9.74 15.51 -5.69
N ILE A 51 -8.76 16.03 -6.43
CA ILE A 51 -7.68 15.23 -7.01
C ILE A 51 -6.81 14.62 -5.90
N GLY A 52 -6.34 15.43 -4.95
CA GLY A 52 -5.51 14.91 -3.86
C GLY A 52 -6.24 13.96 -2.93
N ILE A 53 -7.56 14.12 -2.76
CA ILE A 53 -8.39 13.14 -2.03
C ILE A 53 -8.39 11.80 -2.76
N ILE A 54 -8.63 11.80 -4.08
CA ILE A 54 -8.63 10.57 -4.90
C ILE A 54 -7.25 9.91 -4.87
N GLU A 55 -6.17 10.69 -5.04
CA GLU A 55 -4.80 10.17 -4.97
C GLU A 55 -4.48 9.55 -3.61
N SER A 56 -4.88 10.20 -2.52
CA SER A 56 -4.64 9.71 -1.16
C SER A 56 -5.31 8.35 -0.92
N ILE A 57 -6.54 8.19 -1.42
CA ILE A 57 -7.28 6.93 -1.34
C ILE A 57 -6.61 5.87 -2.22
N TYR A 58 -6.28 6.21 -3.46
CA TYR A 58 -5.64 5.29 -4.40
C TYR A 58 -4.30 4.79 -3.86
N GLN A 59 -3.49 5.69 -3.29
CA GLN A 59 -2.19 5.36 -2.72
C GLN A 59 -2.32 4.47 -1.48
N ALA A 60 -3.32 4.69 -0.62
CA ALA A 60 -3.61 3.82 0.50
C ALA A 60 -3.97 2.39 0.04
N PHE A 61 -4.79 2.25 -1.01
CA PHE A 61 -5.11 0.94 -1.60
C PHE A 61 -3.87 0.28 -2.23
N SER A 62 -3.07 1.03 -2.98
CA SER A 62 -1.81 0.55 -3.57
C SER A 62 -0.94 -0.09 -2.50
N LYS A 63 -0.75 0.63 -1.38
CA LYS A 63 0.04 0.14 -0.26
C LYS A 63 -0.54 -1.12 0.39
N THR A 64 -1.86 -1.22 0.47
CA THR A 64 -2.50 -2.43 0.99
C THR A 64 -2.24 -3.64 0.09
N ILE A 65 -2.28 -3.47 -1.24
CA ILE A 65 -2.00 -4.54 -2.21
C ILE A 65 -0.57 -5.06 -2.05
N THR A 66 0.44 -4.19 -1.84
CA THR A 66 1.82 -4.63 -1.56
C THR A 66 1.88 -5.63 -0.40
N TYR A 67 1.16 -5.33 0.68
CA TYR A 67 1.16 -6.16 1.88
C TYR A 67 0.31 -7.43 1.71
N LEU A 68 -0.71 -7.42 0.84
CA LEU A 68 -1.43 -8.63 0.45
C LEU A 68 -0.52 -9.59 -0.32
N PHE A 69 0.22 -9.11 -1.32
CA PHE A 69 1.20 -9.94 -2.03
C PHE A 69 2.27 -10.47 -1.08
N LEU A 70 2.75 -9.64 -0.15
CA LEU A 70 3.69 -10.09 0.89
C LEU A 70 3.08 -11.19 1.78
N TYR A 71 1.80 -11.07 2.14
CA TYR A 71 1.10 -12.06 2.94
C TYR A 71 0.97 -13.41 2.22
N GLU A 72 0.70 -13.38 0.91
CA GLU A 72 0.61 -14.57 0.06
C GLU A 72 1.99 -15.22 -0.08
N LYS A 73 3.04 -14.47 -0.42
CA LYS A 73 4.42 -14.98 -0.54
C LYS A 73 4.92 -15.65 0.73
N ASN A 74 4.57 -15.10 1.90
CA ASN A 74 4.93 -15.69 3.20
C ASN A 74 4.17 -16.99 3.54
N ARG A 75 3.11 -17.36 2.81
CA ARG A 75 2.31 -18.58 3.00
C ARG A 75 2.50 -19.64 1.93
N SER A 76 3.04 -19.28 0.78
CA SER A 76 3.29 -20.19 -0.34
C SER A 76 4.57 -21.03 -0.19
N LEU A 77 5.19 -21.02 0.99
CA LEU A 77 6.37 -21.80 1.38
C LEU A 77 6.07 -22.56 2.67
#